data_AF-A0A2E2TS78-F1
#
_entry.id   AF-A0A2E2TS78-F1
#
_cell.length_a   1.000
_cell.length_b   1.000
_cell.length_c   1.000
_cell.angle_alpha   90.00
_cell.angle_beta   90.00
_cell.angle_gamma   90.00
#
_symmetry.space_group_name_H-M   'P 1'
#
loop_
_entity.id
_entity.type
_entity.pdbx_description
1 polymer ?
#
loop_
_entity_poly.entity_id
_entity_poly.type
_entity_poly.pdbx_seq_one_letter_code
_entity_poly.pdbx_strand_id
1 'polypeptide(L)' 'TSSLNIPLNEVVARIDEFKSIKQPFLVCCLSGGRSEQATEYLQSMEIKCVNAGGWQQVQGWLSDPSELR' A
#
# COMPACT_ATOMS: atom_id res chain seq x y z
N THR A 1 -6.59 8.06 11.28
CA THR A 1 -5.86 7.14 10.39
C THR A 1 -6.88 6.30 9.63
N SER A 2 -7.12 6.64 8.36
CA SER A 2 -8.05 5.87 7.51
C SER A 2 -7.23 5.01 6.56
N SER A 3 -7.52 3.72 6.48
CA SER A 3 -6.97 2.81 5.49
C SER A 3 -8.09 2.33 4.57
N LEU A 4 -7.76 2.12 3.30
CA LEU A 4 -8.66 1.56 2.32
C LEU A 4 -8.28 0.08 2.09
N ASN A 5 -9.26 -0.82 2.25
CA ASN A 5 -9.04 -2.24 1.98
C ASN A 5 -9.49 -2.59 0.55
N ILE A 6 -8.52 -2.90 -0.30
CA ILE A 6 -8.73 -3.42 -1.66
C ILE A 6 -8.02 -4.77 -1.77
N PRO A 7 -8.76 -5.88 -1.92
CA PRO A 7 -8.17 -7.19 -2.19
C PRO A 7 -7.30 -7.19 -3.45
N LEU A 8 -6.19 -7.93 -3.45
CA LEU A 8 -5.23 -7.94 -4.56
C LEU A 8 -5.89 -8.27 -5.91
N ASN A 9 -6.84 -9.22 -5.93
CA ASN A 9 -7.56 -9.64 -7.13
C ASN A 9 -8.54 -8.58 -7.66
N GLU A 10 -8.83 -7.52 -6.90
CA GLU A 10 -9.71 -6.41 -7.31
C GLU A 10 -8.92 -5.17 -7.78
N VAL A 11 -7.61 -5.12 -7.57
CA VAL A 11 -6.78 -3.93 -7.84
C VAL A 11 -6.93 -3.43 -9.27
N VAL A 12 -6.95 -4.33 -10.24
CA VAL A 12 -7.11 -3.99 -11.67
C VAL A 12 -8.49 -3.37 -11.93
N ALA A 13 -9.55 -3.98 -11.39
CA ALA A 13 -10.93 -3.53 -11.60
C ALA A 13 -11.23 -2.20 -10.88
N ARG A 14 -10.47 -1.88 -9.82
CA ARG A 14 -10.68 -0.70 -8.97
C ARG A 14 -9.59 0.35 -9.14
N ILE A 15 -8.90 0.36 -10.29
CA ILE A 15 -7.75 1.24 -10.54
C ILE A 15 -8.06 2.73 -10.36
N ASP A 16 -9.28 3.15 -10.67
CA ASP A 16 -9.69 4.55 -10.58
C ASP A 16 -9.81 5.05 -9.13
N GLU A 17 -10.04 4.16 -8.16
CA GLU A 17 -9.96 4.51 -6.74
C GLU A 17 -8.54 4.92 -6.35
N PHE A 18 -7.53 4.18 -6.83
CA PHE A 18 -6.12 4.50 -6.55
C PHE A 18 -5.69 5.83 -7.17
N LYS A 19 -6.18 6.16 -8.37
CA LYS A 19 -5.92 7.47 -9.00
C LYS A 19 -6.50 8.63 -8.19
N SER A 20 -7.59 8.38 -7.48
CA SER A 20 -8.30 9.37 -6.66
C SER A 20 -7.65 9.57 -5.28
N ILE A 21 -6.77 8.65 -4.85
CA ILE A 21 -6.00 8.79 -3.60
C ILE A 21 -4.90 9.83 -3.78
N LYS A 22 -4.68 10.67 -2.76
CA LYS A 22 -3.55 11.61 -2.74
C LYS A 22 -2.22 10.85 -2.76
N GLN A 23 -1.39 11.12 -3.76
CA GLN A 23 -0.12 10.45 -3.99
C GLN A 23 1.08 11.28 -3.45
N PRO A 24 2.17 10.64 -2.98
CA PRO A 24 2.34 9.19 -2.84
C PRO A 24 1.61 8.62 -1.62
N PHE A 25 1.24 7.34 -1.69
CA PHE A 25 0.63 6.61 -0.57
C PHE A 25 1.32 5.27 -0.30
N LEU A 26 1.05 4.71 0.89
CA LEU A 26 1.61 3.44 1.34
C LEU A 26 0.66 2.29 0.99
N VAL A 27 1.24 1.16 0.54
CA VAL A 27 0.53 -0.10 0.32
C VAL A 27 1.10 -1.13 1.27
N CYS A 28 0.25 -1.81 2.04
CA CYS A 28 0.65 -2.88 2.94
C CYS A 28 -0.32 -4.06 2.85
N CYS A 29 0.13 -5.23 3.25
CA CYS A 29 -0.73 -6.40 3.46
C CYS A 29 -0.27 -7.14 4.72
N LEU A 30 -0.79 -8.34 5.01
CA LEU A 30 -0.38 -9.06 6.23
C LEU A 30 1.14 -9.32 6.29
N SER A 31 1.74 -9.80 5.18
CA SER A 31 3.12 -10.33 5.13
C SER A 31 4.03 -9.66 4.10
N GLY A 32 3.55 -8.66 3.36
CA GLY A 32 4.31 -7.96 2.31
C GLY A 32 4.12 -8.47 0.88
N GLY A 33 3.91 -9.77 0.66
CA GLY A 33 3.91 -10.34 -0.71
C GLY A 33 2.75 -9.91 -1.63
N ARG A 34 1.58 -9.56 -1.08
CA ARG A 34 0.45 -9.04 -1.87
C ARG A 34 0.58 -7.55 -2.15
N SER A 35 1.14 -6.80 -1.20
CA SER A 35 1.39 -5.37 -1.36
C SER A 35 2.52 -5.11 -2.35
N GLU A 36 3.50 -6.01 -2.45
CA GLU A 36 4.53 -5.98 -3.50
C GLU A 36 3.91 -6.07 -4.90
N GLN A 37 3.14 -7.13 -5.18
CA GLN A 37 2.44 -7.31 -6.46
C GLN A 37 1.53 -6.11 -6.81
N ALA A 38 0.77 -5.61 -5.84
CA ALA A 38 -0.07 -4.42 -6.05
C ALA A 38 0.78 -3.18 -6.36
N THR A 39 1.89 -2.97 -5.63
CA THR A 39 2.78 -1.81 -5.83
C THR A 39 3.42 -1.84 -7.21
N GLU A 40 3.95 -2.98 -7.65
CA GLU A 40 4.54 -3.15 -8.99
C GLU A 40 3.54 -2.80 -10.08
N TYR A 41 2.32 -3.34 -9.99
CA TYR A 41 1.25 -3.03 -10.95
C TYR A 41 0.88 -1.54 -10.93
N LEU A 42 0.66 -0.95 -9.76
CA LEU A 42 0.28 0.46 -9.64
C LEU A 42 1.37 1.40 -10.18
N GLN A 43 2.63 1.13 -9.87
CA GLN A 43 3.76 1.89 -10.39
C GLN A 43 3.91 1.75 -11.91
N SER A 44 3.59 0.58 -12.49
CA SER A 44 3.55 0.39 -13.95
C SER A 44 2.47 1.24 -14.64
N MET A 45 1.44 1.67 -13.89
CA MET A 45 0.39 2.59 -14.31
C MET A 45 0.70 4.05 -13.94
N GLU A 46 1.97 4.34 -13.60
CA GLU A 46 2.47 5.66 -13.17
C GLU A 46 1.81 6.20 -11.88
N ILE A 47 1.18 5.34 -11.08
CA ILE A 47 0.62 5.69 -9.78
C ILE A 47 1.73 5.64 -8.74
N LYS A 48 2.00 6.77 -8.08
CA LYS A 48 3.08 6.88 -7.09
C LYS A 48 2.63 6.24 -5.77
N CYS A 49 3.19 5.10 -5.45
CA CYS A 49 2.99 4.42 -4.18
C CYS A 49 4.24 3.67 -3.73
N VAL A 50 4.30 3.33 -2.44
CA VAL A 50 5.44 2.61 -1.83
C VAL A 50 4.93 1.37 -1.11
N ASN A 51 5.59 0.23 -1.34
CA ASN A 51 5.32 -0.99 -0.59
C ASN A 51 5.88 -0.83 0.84
N ALA A 52 4.99 -0.74 1.82
CA ALA A 52 5.31 -0.64 3.24
C ALA A 52 5.48 -2.01 3.93
N GLY A 53 5.35 -3.11 3.16
CA GLY A 53 5.54 -4.46 3.66
C GLY A 53 4.36 -5.01 4.46
N GLY A 54 4.67 -5.73 5.53
CA GLY A 54 3.69 -6.38 6.39
C GLY A 54 2.99 -5.41 7.35
N TRP A 55 1.72 -5.66 7.66
CA TRP A 55 0.93 -4.80 8.53
C TRP A 55 1.54 -4.69 9.93
N GLN A 56 2.15 -5.77 10.44
CA GLN A 56 2.85 -5.74 11.73
C GLN A 56 4.00 -4.72 11.75
N GLN A 57 4.73 -4.60 10.64
CA GLN A 57 5.81 -3.61 10.50
C GLN A 57 5.24 -2.19 10.45
N VAL A 58 4.19 -1.97 9.64
CA VAL A 58 3.51 -0.67 9.57
C VAL A 58 2.93 -0.27 10.94
N GLN A 59 2.35 -1.23 11.66
CA GLN A 59 1.80 -1.02 12.99
C GLN A 59 2.90 -0.66 14.01
N GLY A 60 4.09 -1.25 13.90
CA GLY A 60 5.27 -0.86 14.68
C GLY A 60 5.60 0.62 14.49
N TRP A 61 5.76 1.05 13.23
CA TRP A 61 6.03 2.46 12.90
C TRP A 61 4.97 3.44 13.37
N LEU A 62 3.69 3.03 13.32
CA LEU A 62 2.59 3.86 13.81
C LEU A 62 2.57 3.99 15.33
N SER A 63 3.13 2.99 16.03
CA SER A 63 3.17 2.93 17.49
C SER A 63 4.43 3.60 18.05
N ASP A 64 5.55 3.50 17.33
CA ASP A 64 6.82 4.16 17.64
C ASP A 64 7.49 4.67 16.35
N PRO A 65 7.41 5.99 16.06
CA PRO A 65 8.04 6.59 14.88
C PRO A 65 9.56 6.49 14.85
N SER A 66 10.23 6.18 15.98
CA SER A 66 11.68 5.96 15.98
C SER A 66 12.11 4.68 15.26
N GLU A 67 11.16 3.77 14.99
CA GLU A 67 11.38 2.54 14.21
C GLU A 67 11.30 2.76 12.70
N LEU A 68 11.04 3.99 12.23
CA LEU A 68 11.15 4.34 10.82
C LEU A 68 12.60 4.15 10.37
N ARG A 69 12.84 3.11 9.57
CA ARG A 69 14.13 2.83 8.92
C ARG A 69 14.20 3.44 7.54
#